data_AF-A0A127EGU2-F1
#
_entry.id   AF-A0A127EGU2-F1
#
_cell.length_a   1.000
_cell.length_b   1.000
_cell.length_c   1.000
_cell.angle_alpha   90.00
_cell.angle_beta   90.00
_cell.angle_gamma   90.00
#
_symmetry.space_group_name_H-M   'P 1'
#
loop_
_entity.id
_entity.type
_entity.pdbx_description
1 polymer ?
#
loop_
_entity_poly.entity_id
_entity_poly.type
_entity_poly.pdbx_seq_one_letter_code
_entity_poly.pdbx_strand_id
1 'polypeptide(L)' 'MKRVYACLLGNWIDITNEGLLHNRNPLTYINEEIQDMFEYDYINVQYDNKNYRIHPSLIQVVSE' A
#
# COMPACT_ATOMS: atom_id res chain seq x y z
N MET A 1 -16.26 4.72 -3.04
CA MET A 1 -15.54 3.48 -2.61
C MET A 1 -14.05 3.80 -2.45
N LYS A 2 -13.32 3.18 -1.52
CA LYS A 2 -11.86 3.42 -1.38
C LYS A 2 -11.05 2.42 -2.22
N ARG A 3 -9.98 2.91 -2.87
CA ARG A 3 -8.99 2.12 -3.61
C ARG A 3 -7.60 2.45 -3.10
N VAL A 4 -6.71 1.47 -3.06
CA VAL A 4 -5.31 1.63 -2.63
C VAL A 4 -4.38 1.24 -3.77
N TYR A 5 -3.51 2.18 -4.15
CA TYR A 5 -2.51 2.00 -5.19
C TYR A 5 -1.10 2.07 -4.59
N ALA A 6 -0.21 1.24 -5.10
CA ALA A 6 1.23 1.30 -4.79
C ALA A 6 2.02 1.59 -6.06
N CYS A 7 2.99 2.51 -5.99
CA CYS A 7 3.93 2.77 -7.07
C CYS A 7 5.05 1.73 -7.04
N LEU A 8 4.88 0.66 -7.82
CA LEU A 8 5.82 -0.45 -7.92
C LEU A 8 6.67 -0.25 -9.19
N LEU A 9 7.97 0.05 -8.99
CA LEU A 9 8.93 0.30 -10.07
C LEU A 9 8.47 1.38 -11.08
N GLY A 10 7.82 2.44 -10.58
CA GLY A 10 7.34 3.56 -11.39
C GLY A 10 5.93 3.39 -11.97
N ASN A 11 5.26 2.26 -11.72
CA ASN A 11 3.90 2.01 -12.16
C ASN A 11 2.94 2.02 -10.96
N TRP A 12 1.85 2.79 -11.05
CA TRP A 12 0.79 2.78 -10.04
C TRP A 12 -0.12 1.58 -10.27
N ILE A 13 -0.08 0.61 -9.34
CA ILE A 13 -0.81 -0.65 -9.43
C ILE A 13 -1.91 -0.66 -8.36
N ASP A 14 -3.14 -1.00 -8.74
CA ASP A 14 -4.25 -1.22 -7.79
C ASP A 14 -3.95 -2.49 -6.99
N ILE A 15 -3.67 -2.33 -5.70
CA ILE A 15 -3.38 -3.45 -4.80
C ILE A 15 -4.57 -3.80 -3.91
N THR A 16 -5.70 -3.10 -4.02
CA THR A 16 -6.82 -3.12 -3.07
C THR A 16 -7.25 -4.54 -2.65
N ASN A 17 -7.31 -5.47 -3.62
CA ASN A 17 -7.81 -6.83 -3.39
C ASN A 17 -6.73 -7.92 -3.48
N GLU A 18 -5.61 -7.65 -4.15
CA GLU A 18 -4.62 -8.66 -4.50
C GLU A 18 -3.26 -8.45 -3.82
N GLY A 19 -2.99 -7.25 -3.31
CA GLY A 19 -1.77 -6.95 -2.59
C GLY A 19 -1.94 -6.99 -1.08
N LEU A 20 -0.81 -6.91 -0.37
CA LEU A 20 -0.77 -6.77 1.09
C LEU A 20 0.18 -5.64 1.49
N LEU A 21 -0.20 -4.89 2.52
CA LEU A 21 0.65 -3.92 3.21
C LEU A 21 1.03 -4.50 4.57
N HIS A 22 2.31 -4.74 4.81
CA HIS A 22 2.79 -5.41 6.03
C HIS A 22 2.02 -6.70 6.38
N ASN A 23 1.80 -7.56 5.38
CA ASN A 23 1.02 -8.81 5.48
C ASN A 23 -0.49 -8.62 5.84
N ARG A 24 -1.02 -7.41 5.73
CA ARG A 24 -2.46 -7.11 5.93
C ARG A 24 -3.13 -6.70 4.63
N ASN A 25 -4.44 -6.91 4.55
CA ASN A 25 -5.24 -6.34 3.47
C ASN A 25 -5.05 -4.79 3.43
N PRO A 26 -4.91 -4.17 2.25
CA PRO A 26 -4.58 -2.75 2.15
C PRO A 26 -5.63 -1.83 2.78
N LEU A 27 -6.93 -2.12 2.62
CA LEU A 27 -7.98 -1.29 3.21
C LEU A 27 -7.99 -1.40 4.73
N THR A 28 -7.76 -2.59 5.29
CA THR A 28 -7.59 -2.79 6.73
C THR A 28 -6.41 -1.97 7.25
N TYR A 29 -5.23 -2.12 6.63
CA TYR A 29 -4.03 -1.38 7.01
C TYR A 29 -4.26 0.14 6.96
N ILE A 30 -4.83 0.66 5.87
CA ILE A 30 -5.10 2.09 5.72
C ILE A 30 -6.11 2.61 6.75
N ASN A 31 -7.13 1.83 7.12
CA ASN A 31 -8.10 2.29 8.11
C ASN A 31 -7.54 2.27 9.55
N GLU A 32 -6.55 1.41 9.83
CA GLU A 32 -5.96 1.25 11.16
C GLU A 32 -4.70 2.11 11.38
N GLU A 33 -3.87 2.29 10.36
CA GLU A 33 -2.46 2.72 10.52
C GLU A 33 -2.07 3.94 9.68
N ILE A 34 -3.00 4.55 8.92
CA ILE A 34 -2.64 5.64 8.01
C ILE A 34 -1.95 6.83 8.69
N GLN A 35 -2.26 7.06 9.98
CA GLN A 35 -1.67 8.16 10.76
C GLN A 35 -0.17 7.94 10.99
N ASP A 36 0.21 6.70 11.27
CA ASP A 36 1.58 6.34 11.63
C ASP A 36 2.38 5.85 10.40
N MET A 37 1.70 5.68 9.25
CA MET A 37 2.30 5.18 8.00
C MET A 37 3.55 5.96 7.57
N PHE A 38 3.60 7.28 7.85
CA PHE A 38 4.75 8.13 7.51
C PHE A 38 5.87 8.12 8.54
N GLU A 39 5.69 7.46 9.69
CA GLU A 39 6.75 7.25 10.68
C GLU A 39 7.66 6.08 10.30
N TYR A 40 7.22 5.22 9.38
CA TYR A 40 8.00 4.10 8.88
C TYR A 40 8.97 4.54 7.77
N ASP A 41 10.23 4.07 7.85
CA ASP A 41 11.24 4.27 6.78
C ASP A 41 10.79 3.69 5.43
N TYR A 42 9.96 2.65 5.46
CA TYR A 42 9.43 1.97 4.29
C TYR A 42 8.13 1.22 4.60
N ILE A 43 7.35 0.95 3.55
CA ILE A 43 6.20 0.06 3.55
C ILE A 43 6.58 -1.23 2.82
N ASN A 44 6.29 -2.37 3.44
CA ASN A 44 6.36 -3.67 2.78
C ASN A 44 5.09 -3.90 1.96
N VAL A 45 5.24 -4.05 0.65
CA VAL A 45 4.15 -4.40 -0.26
C VAL A 45 4.39 -5.79 -0.83
N GLN A 46 3.43 -6.70 -0.66
CA GLN A 46 3.40 -7.96 -1.39
C GLN A 46 2.40 -7.86 -2.53
N TYR A 47 2.84 -8.18 -3.74
CA TYR A 47 1.99 -8.20 -4.93
C TYR A 47 2.65 -9.09 -5.99
N ASP A 48 1.87 -9.91 -6.70
CA ASP A 48 2.36 -10.79 -7.79
C ASP A 48 3.58 -11.66 -7.39
N ASN A 49 3.46 -12.38 -6.25
CA ASN A 49 4.52 -13.22 -5.68
C ASN A 49 5.87 -12.51 -5.44
N LYS A 50 5.87 -11.16 -5.38
CA LYS A 50 7.06 -10.34 -5.13
C LYS A 50 6.85 -9.52 -3.87
N ASN A 51 7.97 -9.24 -3.19
CA ASN A 51 8.03 -8.32 -2.07
C ASN A 51 8.73 -7.03 -2.52
N TYR A 52 8.09 -5.89 -2.27
CA TYR A 52 8.62 -4.57 -2.53
C TYR A 52 8.77 -3.83 -1.19
N ARG A 53 9.81 -2.99 -1.12
CA ARG A 53 9.95 -1.98 -0.07
C ARG A 53 9.91 -0.63 -0.74
N ILE A 54 8.91 0.17 -0.41
CA ILE A 54 8.69 1.49 -1.00
C ILE A 54 8.55 2.53 0.10
N HIS A 55 8.90 3.78 -0.19
CA HIS A 55 8.64 4.88 0.73
C HIS A 55 7.11 5.06 0.90
N PRO A 56 6.59 5.42 2.10
CA PRO A 56 5.16 5.62 2.33
C PRO A 56 4.45 6.56 1.34
N SER A 57 5.15 7.58 0.83
CA SER A 57 4.60 8.51 -0.19
C SER A 57 4.29 7.85 -1.53
N LEU A 58 4.68 6.60 -1.73
CA LEU A 58 4.40 5.78 -2.92
C LEU A 58 3.14 4.92 -2.73
N ILE A 59 2.37 5.16 -1.66
CA ILE A 59 1.00 4.64 -1.47
C ILE A 59 0.01 5.77 -1.72
N GLN A 60 -1.02 5.48 -2.51
CA GLN A 60 -2.09 6.43 -2.81
C GLN A 60 -3.46 5.81 -2.50
N VAL A 61 -4.29 6.55 -1.75
CA VAL A 61 -5.66 6.15 -1.43
C VAL A 61 -6.63 7.05 -2.21
N VAL A 62 -7.43 6.46 -3.09
CA VAL A 62 -8.42 7.18 -3.92
C VAL A 62 -9.82 6.91 -3.35
N SER A 63 -10.63 7.95 -3.19
CA SER A 63 -12.03 7.85 -2.74
C SER A 63 -12.96 8.40 -3.81
N GLU A 64 -13.98 7.62 -4.16
CA GLU A 64 -15.13 8.01 -5.00
C GLU A 64 -16.40 8.17 -4.17
#